data_AF-A0A7J3WGJ1-F1
#
_entry.id   AF-A0A7J3WGJ1-F1
#
_cell.length_a   1.000
_cell.length_b   1.000
_cell.length_c   1.000
_cell.angle_alpha   90.00
_cell.angle_beta   90.00
_cell.angle_gamma   90.00
#
_symmetry.space_group_name_H-M   'P 1'
#
loop_
_entity.id
_entity.type
_entity.pdbx_description
1 polymer ?
#
loop_
_entity_poly.entity_id
_entity_poly.type
_entity_poly.pdbx_seq_one_letter_code
_entity_poly.pdbx_strand_id
1 'polypeptide(L)'
;MAALASRRFGEEFAAMLEKVVTIYMTNGRRVTGRLTAYNPNDYSLWLADATLDDGKNVSRLFVSGHSISVIEVAEAGPDLTSLFDRINGLFPNMARYIREAGVIVVMDRIRVTKDGVVEGTGPAAERIQRIWEEWKREAG
;
A
#
# COMPACT_ATOMS: atom_id res chain seq x y z
N MET A 1 -5.75 -34.62 3.85
CA MET A 1 -4.70 -33.66 3.45
C MET A 1 -5.22 -32.66 2.40
N ALA A 2 -5.62 -33.08 1.19
CA ALA A 2 -6.07 -32.18 0.11
C ALA A 2 -7.29 -31.30 0.45
N ALA A 3 -8.28 -31.84 1.17
CA ALA A 3 -9.47 -31.09 1.60
C ALA A 3 -9.13 -29.97 2.61
N LEU A 4 -8.14 -30.18 3.48
CA LEU A 4 -7.69 -29.19 4.45
C LEU A 4 -6.92 -28.05 3.75
N ALA A 5 -6.08 -28.38 2.78
CA ALA A 5 -5.34 -27.39 1.99
C ALA A 5 -6.28 -26.51 1.15
N SER A 6 -7.30 -27.10 0.53
CA SER A 6 -8.31 -26.34 -0.26
C SER A 6 -9.15 -25.40 0.63
N ARG A 7 -9.52 -25.86 1.83
CA ARG A 7 -10.21 -25.01 2.82
C ARG A 7 -9.35 -23.83 3.23
N ARG A 8 -8.09 -24.09 3.61
CA ARG A 8 -7.14 -23.05 4.02
C ARG A 8 -6.92 -22.02 2.91
N PHE A 9 -6.83 -22.46 1.65
CA PHE A 9 -6.75 -21.55 0.51
C PHE A 9 -7.96 -20.61 0.45
N GLY A 10 -9.18 -21.14 0.55
CA GLY A 10 -10.39 -20.32 0.55
C GLY A 10 -10.47 -19.34 1.70
N GLU A 11 -10.03 -19.74 2.90
CA GLU A 11 -9.96 -18.87 4.09
C GLU A 11 -8.97 -17.72 3.90
N GLU A 12 -7.75 -18.00 3.43
CA GLU A 12 -6.74 -16.97 3.14
C GLU A 12 -7.20 -16.02 2.03
N PHE A 13 -7.81 -16.56 0.98
CA PHE A 13 -8.31 -15.76 -0.13
C PHE A 13 -9.44 -14.82 0.31
N ALA A 14 -10.36 -15.31 1.14
CA ALA A 14 -11.40 -14.49 1.75
C ALA A 14 -10.82 -13.44 2.71
N ALA A 15 -9.75 -13.77 3.45
CA ALA A 15 -9.07 -12.85 4.36
C ALA A 15 -8.34 -11.68 3.67
N MET A 16 -8.26 -11.68 2.33
CA MET A 16 -7.77 -10.54 1.55
C MET A 16 -8.82 -9.43 1.36
N LEU A 17 -10.11 -9.71 1.61
CA LEU A 17 -11.16 -8.72 1.51
C LEU A 17 -10.84 -7.50 2.40
N GLU A 18 -11.13 -6.32 1.87
CA GLU A 18 -10.85 -5.00 2.46
C GLU A 18 -9.37 -4.67 2.66
N LYS A 19 -8.43 -5.55 2.27
CA LYS A 19 -7.00 -5.23 2.26
C LYS A 19 -6.60 -4.56 0.96
N VAL A 20 -5.52 -3.77 1.03
CA VAL A 20 -4.85 -3.27 -0.17
C VAL A 20 -4.07 -4.43 -0.78
N VAL A 21 -4.28 -4.67 -2.07
CA VAL A 21 -3.59 -5.71 -2.83
C VAL A 21 -2.93 -5.09 -4.06
N THR A 22 -1.78 -5.63 -4.44
CA THR A 22 -1.14 -5.38 -5.73
C THR A 22 -1.36 -6.60 -6.61
N ILE A 23 -1.99 -6.40 -7.76
CA ILE A 23 -2.23 -7.43 -8.76
C ILE A 23 -1.18 -7.28 -9.86
N TYR A 24 -0.46 -8.35 -10.14
CA TYR A 24 0.39 -8.48 -11.31
C TYR A 24 -0.36 -9.22 -12.40
N MET A 25 -0.33 -8.70 -13.62
CA MET A 25 -1.01 -9.26 -14.77
C MET A 25 -0.04 -10.04 -15.67
N THR A 26 -0.57 -10.97 -16.47
CA THR A 26 0.19 -11.78 -17.42
C THR A 26 0.88 -10.96 -18.52
N ASN A 27 0.41 -9.75 -18.79
CA ASN A 27 1.00 -8.80 -19.74
C ASN A 27 2.09 -7.89 -19.11
N GLY A 28 2.48 -8.13 -17.86
CA GLY A 28 3.51 -7.35 -17.15
C GLY A 28 3.01 -6.06 -16.49
N ARG A 29 1.71 -5.75 -16.59
CA ARG A 29 1.08 -4.62 -15.90
C ARG A 29 0.85 -4.92 -14.43
N ARG A 30 0.83 -3.89 -13.60
CA ARG A 30 0.42 -3.96 -12.20
C ARG A 30 -0.63 -2.92 -11.85
N VAL A 31 -1.48 -3.27 -10.89
CA VAL A 31 -2.47 -2.36 -10.33
C VAL A 31 -2.54 -2.57 -8.83
N THR A 32 -2.70 -1.50 -8.08
CA THR A 32 -2.82 -1.55 -6.62
C THR A 32 -4.15 -0.95 -6.20
N GLY A 33 -4.86 -1.58 -5.28
CA GLY A 33 -6.13 -1.06 -4.78
C GLY A 33 -6.71 -1.92 -3.67
N ARG A 34 -7.81 -1.46 -3.06
CA ARG A 34 -8.48 -2.21 -2.00
C ARG A 34 -9.40 -3.28 -2.58
N LEU A 35 -9.21 -4.55 -2.19
CA LEU A 35 -10.02 -5.66 -2.69
C LEU A 35 -11.41 -5.66 -2.04
N THR A 36 -12.45 -5.32 -2.80
CA THR A 36 -13.83 -5.24 -2.26
C THR A 36 -14.67 -6.46 -2.58
N ALA A 37 -14.35 -7.19 -3.64
CA ALA A 37 -15.02 -8.44 -3.98
C ALA A 37 -14.15 -9.33 -4.87
N TYR A 38 -14.44 -10.63 -4.85
CA TYR A 38 -13.88 -11.59 -5.79
C TYR A 38 -14.96 -12.56 -6.28
N ASN A 39 -14.78 -13.09 -7.48
CA ASN A 39 -15.61 -14.17 -8.00
C ASN A 39 -14.89 -15.51 -7.73
N PRO A 40 -15.47 -16.42 -6.91
CA PRO A 40 -14.82 -17.69 -6.56
C PRO A 40 -14.71 -18.67 -7.74
N ASN A 41 -15.45 -18.45 -8.84
CA ASN A 41 -15.45 -19.36 -9.98
C ASN A 41 -14.27 -19.14 -10.92
N ASP A 42 -13.86 -17.89 -11.13
CA ASP A 42 -12.80 -17.52 -12.08
C ASP A 42 -11.68 -16.67 -11.46
N TYR A 43 -11.76 -16.38 -10.16
CA TYR A 43 -10.86 -15.49 -9.41
C TYR A 43 -10.76 -14.06 -9.95
N SER A 44 -11.79 -13.59 -10.68
CA SER A 44 -11.89 -12.17 -11.05
C SER A 44 -12.02 -11.31 -9.80
N LEU A 45 -11.35 -10.16 -9.79
CA LEU A 45 -11.26 -9.25 -8.65
C LEU A 45 -11.91 -7.90 -8.96
N TRP A 46 -12.52 -7.32 -7.93
CA TRP A 46 -13.00 -5.95 -7.94
C TRP A 46 -12.22 -5.14 -6.90
N LEU A 47 -11.48 -4.14 -7.39
CA LEU A 47 -10.77 -3.18 -6.58
C LEU A 47 -11.50 -1.83 -6.48
N ALA A 48 -11.49 -1.23 -5.30
CA ALA A 48 -11.82 0.18 -5.07
C ALA A 48 -10.54 1.02 -4.98
N ASP A 49 -10.66 2.29 -5.39
CA ASP A 49 -9.61 3.32 -5.28
C ASP A 49 -8.26 2.84 -5.85
N ALA A 50 -8.32 2.25 -7.05
CA ALA A 50 -7.18 1.58 -7.65
C ALA A 50 -6.24 2.57 -8.36
N THR A 51 -4.94 2.37 -8.20
CA THR A 51 -3.85 3.05 -8.91
C THR A 51 -3.32 2.11 -10.00
N LEU A 52 -3.29 2.59 -11.24
CA LEU A 52 -2.73 1.87 -12.38
C LEU A 52 -1.21 2.12 -12.53
N ASP A 53 -0.56 1.35 -13.39
CA ASP A 53 0.88 1.48 -13.72
C ASP A 53 1.34 2.90 -14.06
N ASP A 54 0.50 3.65 -14.76
CA ASP A 54 0.76 5.01 -15.23
C ASP A 54 0.50 6.08 -14.14
N GLY A 55 0.17 5.64 -12.92
CA GLY A 55 -0.19 6.51 -11.79
C GLY A 55 -1.63 7.03 -11.84
N LYS A 56 -2.43 6.61 -12.83
CA LYS A 56 -3.84 6.99 -12.91
C LYS A 56 -4.64 6.32 -11.81
N ASN A 57 -5.41 7.13 -11.08
CA ASN A 57 -6.36 6.66 -10.09
C ASN A 57 -7.74 6.43 -10.73
N VAL A 58 -8.37 5.31 -10.40
CA VAL A 58 -9.73 4.96 -10.79
C VAL A 58 -10.52 4.52 -9.57
N SER A 59 -11.76 5.00 -9.45
CA SER A 59 -12.60 4.69 -8.28
C SER A 59 -12.96 3.21 -8.19
N ARG A 60 -13.09 2.54 -9.35
CA ARG A 60 -13.40 1.11 -9.45
C ARG A 60 -12.63 0.48 -10.60
N LEU A 61 -12.06 -0.70 -10.35
CA LEU A 61 -11.36 -1.50 -11.34
C LEU A 61 -11.79 -2.97 -11.23
N PHE A 62 -12.21 -3.55 -12.36
CA PHE A 62 -12.51 -4.97 -12.47
C PHE A 62 -11.36 -5.65 -13.22
N VAL A 63 -10.78 -6.68 -12.61
CA VAL A 63 -9.67 -7.45 -13.19
C VAL A 63 -10.15 -8.87 -13.45
N SER A 64 -10.05 -9.31 -14.70
CA SER A 64 -10.38 -10.69 -15.06
C SER A 64 -9.37 -11.65 -14.46
N GLY A 65 -9.84 -12.71 -13.81
CA GLY A 65 -8.94 -13.66 -13.15
C GLY A 65 -7.98 -14.38 -14.11
N HIS A 66 -8.37 -14.56 -15.38
CA HIS A 66 -7.48 -15.12 -16.42
C HIS A 66 -6.27 -14.22 -16.72
N SER A 67 -6.38 -12.92 -16.46
CA SER A 67 -5.27 -11.97 -16.67
C SER A 67 -4.32 -11.87 -15.47
N ILE A 68 -4.67 -12.45 -14.32
CA ILE A 68 -3.91 -12.33 -13.07
C ILE A 68 -2.81 -13.39 -13.04
N SER A 69 -1.58 -12.96 -12.77
CA SER A 69 -0.45 -13.86 -12.53
C SER A 69 -0.14 -13.99 -11.04
N VAL A 70 -0.18 -12.89 -10.29
CA VAL A 70 0.13 -12.86 -8.85
C VAL A 70 -0.78 -11.86 -8.14
N ILE A 71 -1.22 -12.21 -6.93
CA ILE A 71 -1.87 -11.29 -6.00
C ILE A 71 -0.94 -11.15 -4.78
N GLU A 72 -0.45 -9.95 -4.57
CA GLU A 72 0.33 -9.59 -3.40
C GLU A 72 -0.57 -8.82 -2.44
N VAL A 73 -0.79 -9.35 -1.24
CA VAL A 73 -1.44 -8.57 -0.18
C VAL A 73 -0.41 -7.60 0.33
N ALA A 74 -0.66 -6.30 0.16
CA ALA A 74 0.15 -5.32 0.85
C ALA A 74 -0.12 -5.53 2.34
N GLU A 75 0.85 -6.05 3.08
CA GLU A 75 0.84 -5.87 4.52
C GLU A 75 0.69 -4.38 4.74
N ALA A 76 -0.32 -3.96 5.51
CA ALA A 76 -0.35 -2.61 6.01
C ALA A 76 1.03 -2.39 6.64
N GLY A 77 1.86 -1.55 6.01
CA GLY A 77 3.11 -1.14 6.62
C GLY A 77 2.79 -0.67 8.04
N PRO A 78 3.75 -0.76 8.99
CA PRO A 78 3.51 -0.31 10.36
C PRO A 78 2.80 1.03 10.33
N ASP A 79 1.74 1.20 11.12
CA ASP A 79 0.93 2.40 11.07
C ASP A 79 1.82 3.63 11.35
N LEU A 80 2.12 4.38 10.29
CA LEU A 80 2.98 5.57 10.37
C LEU A 80 2.24 6.79 10.92
N THR A 81 1.03 6.64 11.47
CA THR A 81 0.25 7.77 12.03
C THR A 81 1.06 8.57 13.05
N SER A 82 1.75 7.89 13.98
CA SER A 82 2.57 8.59 14.98
C SER A 82 3.78 9.33 14.37
N LEU A 83 4.39 8.78 13.32
CA LEU A 83 5.45 9.46 12.57
C LEU A 83 4.88 10.66 11.79
N PHE A 84 3.73 10.48 11.14
CA PHE A 84 3.02 11.53 10.41
C PHE A 84 2.68 12.71 11.31
N ASP A 85 2.15 12.47 12.51
CA ASP A 85 1.79 13.53 13.45
C ASP A 85 3.02 14.35 13.89
N ARG A 86 4.17 13.68 14.11
CA ARG A 86 5.45 14.38 14.41
C ARG A 86 5.92 15.25 13.26
N ILE A 87 5.89 14.71 12.04
CA ILE A 87 6.28 15.45 10.84
C ILE A 87 5.34 16.63 10.61
N ASN A 88 4.02 16.41 10.68
CA ASN A 88 3.01 17.44 10.46
C ASN A 88 3.04 18.53 11.54
N GLY A 89 3.44 18.21 12.78
CA GLY A 89 3.68 19.20 13.83
C GLY A 89 4.80 20.20 13.50
N LEU A 90 5.82 19.76 12.74
CA LEU A 90 6.94 20.62 12.32
C LEU A 90 6.77 21.21 10.92
N PHE A 91 5.97 20.57 10.08
CA PHE A 91 5.65 21.00 8.72
C PHE A 91 4.12 21.05 8.51
N PRO A 92 3.40 21.96 9.19
CA PRO A 92 1.94 21.96 9.19
C PRO A 92 1.36 22.18 7.80
N ASN A 93 0.35 21.37 7.44
CA ASN A 93 -0.34 21.40 6.14
C ASN A 93 0.56 21.14 4.93
N MET A 94 1.80 20.69 5.15
CA MET A 94 2.74 20.32 4.08
C MET A 94 2.95 18.82 3.99
N ALA A 95 2.39 18.03 4.92
CA ALA A 95 2.50 16.59 4.93
C ALA A 95 1.15 15.92 4.61
N ARG A 96 1.18 14.81 3.87
CA ARG A 96 0.03 13.95 3.59
C ARG A 96 0.44 12.49 3.79
N TYR A 97 -0.32 11.74 4.58
CA TYR A 97 -0.13 10.31 4.73
C TYR A 97 -1.02 9.54 3.75
N ILE A 98 -0.40 8.84 2.80
CA ILE A 98 -1.04 7.90 1.89
C ILE A 98 -0.99 6.52 2.54
N ARG A 99 -2.02 6.19 3.33
CA ARG A 99 -2.07 4.99 4.18
C ARG A 99 -1.97 3.71 3.35
N GLU A 100 -2.60 3.69 2.19
CA GLU A 100 -2.66 2.56 1.27
C GLU A 100 -1.27 2.23 0.71
N ALA A 101 -0.40 3.23 0.57
CA ALA A 101 0.97 3.06 0.09
C ALA A 101 2.00 2.96 1.23
N GLY A 102 1.61 3.23 2.48
CA GLY A 102 2.56 3.35 3.60
C GLY A 102 3.58 4.48 3.40
N VAL A 103 3.18 5.56 2.72
CA VAL A 103 4.07 6.68 2.34
C VAL A 103 3.54 7.99 2.90
N ILE A 104 4.40 8.75 3.58
CA ILE A 104 4.16 10.15 3.93
C ILE A 104 4.84 11.02 2.88
N VAL A 105 4.06 11.88 2.22
CA VAL A 105 4.57 12.87 1.26
C VAL A 105 4.63 14.24 1.93
N VAL A 106 5.79 14.88 1.89
CA VAL A 106 6.03 16.20 2.50
C VAL A 106 6.46 17.20 1.41
N MET A 107 5.82 18.37 1.38
CA MET A 107 6.04 19.43 0.39
C MET A 107 5.95 18.93 -1.07
N ASP A 108 5.09 17.94 -1.33
CA ASP A 108 4.88 17.29 -2.63
C ASP A 108 6.13 16.71 -3.32
N ARG A 109 7.26 16.59 -2.60
CA ARG A 109 8.57 16.20 -3.18
C ARG A 109 9.41 15.28 -2.32
N ILE A 110 9.13 15.20 -1.02
CA ILE A 110 9.86 14.34 -0.09
C ILE A 110 8.95 13.16 0.24
N ARG A 111 9.44 11.93 0.09
CA ARG A 111 8.70 10.71 0.45
C ARG A 111 9.38 9.99 1.59
N VAL A 112 8.59 9.60 2.58
CA VAL A 112 9.03 8.85 3.77
C VAL A 112 8.23 7.57 3.88
N THR A 113 8.90 6.46 4.13
CA THR A 113 8.28 5.14 4.36
C THR A 113 8.74 4.57 5.70
N LYS A 114 8.33 3.33 6.00
CA LYS A 114 8.86 2.56 7.14
C LYS A 114 10.39 2.42 7.14
N ASP A 115 11.03 2.57 5.97
CA ASP A 115 12.46 2.38 5.77
C ASP A 115 13.27 3.70 5.83
N GLY A 116 12.59 4.85 5.93
CA GLY A 116 13.21 6.18 6.03
C GLY A 116 12.78 7.11 4.90
N VAL A 117 13.55 8.19 4.69
CA VAL A 117 13.36 9.09 3.55
C VAL A 117 13.87 8.40 2.28
N VAL A 118 12.97 8.13 1.32
CA VAL A 118 13.28 7.41 0.07
C VAL A 118 13.41 8.33 -1.14
N GLU A 119 12.80 9.51 -1.08
CA GLU A 119 12.90 10.55 -2.12
C GLU A 119 12.96 11.93 -1.48
N GLY A 120 13.72 12.84 -2.09
CA GLY A 120 13.91 14.22 -1.63
C GLY A 120 15.28 14.47 -1.00
N THR A 121 15.84 15.66 -1.24
CA THR A 121 17.16 16.07 -0.75
C THR A 121 17.12 17.50 -0.18
N GLY A 122 18.19 17.87 0.53
CA GLY A 122 18.35 19.19 1.14
C GLY A 122 17.86 19.27 2.60
N PRO A 123 17.89 20.47 3.21
CA PRO A 123 17.77 20.63 4.66
C PRO A 123 16.45 20.11 5.24
N ALA A 124 15.35 20.21 4.49
CA ALA A 124 14.06 19.68 4.92
C ALA A 124 14.05 18.15 4.97
N ALA A 125 14.62 17.49 3.95
CA ALA A 125 14.72 16.03 3.89
C ALA A 125 15.62 15.49 5.00
N GLU A 126 16.77 16.14 5.26
CA GLU A 126 17.66 15.80 6.38
C GLU A 126 16.96 15.93 7.73
N ARG A 127 16.16 16.99 7.92
CA ARG A 127 15.38 17.17 9.15
C ARG A 127 14.33 16.08 9.32
N ILE A 128 13.63 15.70 8.26
CA ILE A 128 12.63 14.62 8.27
C ILE A 128 13.29 13.27 8.54
N GLN A 129 14.48 13.02 7.98
CA GLN A 129 15.25 11.80 8.24
C GLN A 129 15.58 11.67 9.74
N ARG A 130 16.01 12.75 10.40
CA ARG A 130 16.26 12.74 11.86
C ARG A 130 15.01 12.40 12.67
N ILE A 131 13.85 12.96 12.31
CA ILE A 131 12.57 12.65 12.97
C ILE A 131 12.25 11.16 12.84
N TRP A 132 12.46 10.60 11.64
CA TRP A 132 12.25 9.16 11.41
C TRP A 132 13.21 8.30 12.25
N GLU A 133 14.48 8.67 12.34
CA GLU A 133 15.48 7.95 13.15
C GLU A 133 15.14 7.95 14.64
N GLU A 134 14.74 9.11 15.18
CA GLU A 134 14.27 9.26 16.56
C GLU A 134 13.03 8.39 16.82
N TRP A 135 12.02 8.49 15.95
CA TRP A 135 10.81 7.69 16.02
C TRP A 135 11.10 6.19 16.01
N LYS A 136 12.01 5.74 15.13
CA LYS A 136 12.40 4.33 15.02
C LYS A 136 13.10 3.81 16.27
N ARG A 137 13.90 4.64 16.94
CA ARG A 137 14.58 4.26 18.20
C ARG A 137 13.61 4.13 19.38
N GLU A 138 12.48 4.83 19.35
CA GLU A 138 11.45 4.75 20.38
C GLU A 138 10.44 3.61 20.14
N ALA A 139 10.25 3.21 18.88
CA ALA A 139 9.31 2.16 18.47
C ALA A 139 9.90 0.74 18.52
N GLY A 140 11.20 0.59 18.81
CA GLY A 140 11.90 -0.69 18.98
C GLY A 140 12.27 -0.96 20.43
#